data_AF-A0A154R600-F1
#
_entry.id   AF-A0A154R600-F1
#
_cell.length_a   1.000
_cell.length_b   1.000
_cell.length_c   1.000
_cell.angle_alpha   90.00
_cell.angle_beta   90.00
_cell.angle_gamma   90.00
#
_symmetry.space_group_name_H-M   'P 1'
#
loop_
_entity.id
_entity.type
_entity.pdbx_description
1 polymer ?
#
loop_
_entity_poly.entity_id
_entity_poly.type
_entity_poly.pdbx_seq_one_letter_code
_entity_poly.pdbx_strand_id
1 'polypeptide(L)'
;MRECLLAEDVAEVVTLARRNPSMCFVYVSGAGADSSETSPTMWKRVRGRLENALQRLPFRAICVFRLGIIQPLHGIRSKTGAYRWFYGLSRPLLPLLRALMPDTVLSTEVVGRAMLAVARHGAPKPVLEAADISALGRGLVR
;
A
#
# COMPACT_ATOMS: atom_id res chain seq x y z
N MET A 1 16.15 -10.24 -15.96
CA MET A 1 16.38 -10.13 -14.50
C MET A 1 15.17 -9.61 -13.71
N ARG A 2 14.39 -8.62 -14.19
CA ARG A 2 13.27 -8.03 -13.41
C ARG A 2 11.93 -8.79 -13.47
N GLU A 3 11.71 -9.62 -14.50
CA GLU A 3 10.53 -10.48 -14.62
C GLU A 3 10.62 -11.75 -13.75
N CYS A 4 11.84 -12.24 -13.48
CA CYS A 4 12.06 -13.38 -12.57
C CYS A 4 11.61 -13.08 -11.14
N LEU A 5 11.93 -11.90 -10.60
CA LEU A 5 11.54 -11.50 -9.25
C LEU A 5 10.01 -11.49 -9.07
N LEU A 6 9.27 -10.97 -10.06
CA LEU A 6 7.81 -10.97 -10.00
C LEU A 6 7.21 -12.38 -10.08
N ALA A 7 7.83 -13.26 -10.87
CA ALA A 7 7.38 -14.65 -10.99
C ALA A 7 7.63 -15.45 -9.71
N GLU A 8 8.76 -15.22 -9.05
CA GLU A 8 9.11 -15.81 -7.76
C GLU A 8 8.15 -15.36 -6.66
N ASP A 9 7.90 -14.05 -6.55
CA ASP A 9 6.97 -13.49 -5.57
C ASP A 9 5.55 -14.06 -5.76
N VAL A 10 5.07 -14.17 -7.00
CA VAL A 10 3.75 -14.74 -7.29
C VAL A 10 3.71 -16.26 -7.00
N ALA A 11 4.77 -17.00 -7.29
CA ALA A 11 4.82 -18.45 -7.07
C ALA A 11 4.74 -18.81 -5.57
N GLU A 12 5.39 -18.04 -4.70
CA GLU A 12 5.29 -18.22 -3.25
C GLU A 12 3.86 -17.94 -2.77
N VAL A 13 3.26 -16.86 -3.24
CA VAL A 13 1.90 -16.49 -2.87
C VAL A 13 0.85 -17.50 -3.40
N VAL A 14 1.06 -18.08 -4.58
CA VAL A 14 0.24 -19.20 -5.11
C VAL A 14 0.33 -20.41 -4.18
N THR A 15 1.53 -20.74 -3.71
CA THR A 15 1.73 -21.86 -2.77
C THR A 15 0.97 -21.62 -1.48
N LEU A 16 1.01 -20.39 -0.97
CA LEU A 16 0.27 -20.00 0.23
C LEU A 16 -1.26 -20.09 0.03
N ALA A 17 -1.76 -19.63 -1.13
CA ALA A 17 -3.18 -19.69 -1.47
C ALA A 17 -3.70 -21.14 -1.48
N ARG A 18 -2.90 -22.08 -1.99
CA ARG A 18 -3.26 -23.51 -2.01
C ARG A 18 -3.28 -24.13 -0.61
N ARG A 19 -2.36 -23.70 0.28
CA ARG A 19 -2.27 -24.25 1.64
C ARG A 19 -3.33 -23.69 2.58
N ASN A 20 -3.71 -22.43 2.41
CA ASN A 20 -4.72 -21.80 3.25
C ASN A 20 -5.60 -20.84 2.44
N PRO A 21 -6.59 -21.37 1.68
CA PRO A 21 -7.49 -20.54 0.88
C PRO A 21 -8.38 -19.65 1.77
N SER A 22 -8.56 -19.98 3.05
CA SER A 22 -9.37 -19.18 3.98
C SER A 22 -8.68 -17.89 4.47
N MET A 23 -7.39 -17.70 4.14
CA MET A 23 -6.59 -16.58 4.58
C MET A 23 -6.94 -15.27 3.86
N CYS A 24 -6.78 -14.14 4.55
CA CYS A 24 -6.76 -12.82 3.93
C CYS A 24 -5.31 -12.44 3.60
N PHE A 25 -5.05 -12.08 2.35
CA PHE A 25 -3.74 -11.63 1.88
C PHE A 25 -3.74 -10.11 1.67
N VAL A 26 -2.83 -9.41 2.34
CA VAL A 26 -2.66 -7.96 2.21
C VAL A 26 -1.35 -7.66 1.49
N TYR A 27 -1.44 -7.04 0.32
CA TYR A 27 -0.29 -6.63 -0.47
C TYR A 27 -0.09 -5.11 -0.39
N VAL A 28 1.11 -4.67 -0.03
CA VAL A 28 1.45 -3.25 0.08
C VAL A 28 2.16 -2.81 -1.21
N SER A 29 1.45 -2.02 -2.01
CA SER A 29 1.95 -1.39 -3.23
C SER A 29 2.23 0.10 -3.04
N GLY A 30 2.69 0.75 -4.11
CA GLY A 30 2.95 2.19 -4.17
C GLY A 30 1.92 2.87 -5.07
N ALA A 31 1.58 4.11 -4.75
CA ALA A 31 0.63 4.90 -5.51
C ALA A 31 1.07 5.06 -6.98
N GLY A 32 0.09 5.07 -7.88
CA GLY A 32 0.31 5.21 -9.31
C GLY A 32 0.61 3.90 -10.04
N ALA A 33 0.42 2.74 -9.41
CA ALA A 33 0.31 1.47 -10.13
C ALA A 33 -0.86 1.53 -11.13
N ASP A 34 -0.64 1.03 -12.33
CA ASP A 34 -1.63 1.10 -13.41
C ASP A 34 -2.25 -0.27 -13.67
N SER A 35 -3.45 -0.48 -13.13
CA SER A 35 -4.22 -1.71 -13.34
C SER A 35 -4.63 -1.96 -14.80
N SER A 36 -4.64 -0.93 -15.65
CA SER A 36 -4.91 -1.11 -17.08
C SER A 36 -3.73 -1.71 -17.83
N GLU A 37 -2.53 -1.69 -17.22
CA GLU A 37 -1.28 -2.16 -17.80
C GLU A 37 -0.88 -1.43 -19.11
N THR A 38 -1.49 -0.28 -19.40
CA THR A 38 -1.23 0.50 -20.63
C THR A 38 -0.24 1.64 -20.41
N SER A 39 0.16 1.90 -19.16
CA SER A 39 1.02 3.01 -18.81
C SER A 39 2.35 2.96 -19.59
N PRO A 40 2.81 4.11 -20.12
CA PRO A 40 4.13 4.22 -20.75
C PRO A 40 5.26 4.03 -19.72
N THR A 41 4.96 4.17 -18.41
CA THR A 41 5.94 3.93 -17.35
C THR A 41 5.98 2.46 -16.96
N MET A 42 7.07 1.77 -17.31
CA MET A 42 7.26 0.34 -17.07
C MET A 42 6.95 -0.10 -15.64
N TRP A 43 7.41 0.64 -14.62
CA TRP A 43 7.14 0.35 -13.21
C TRP A 43 5.65 0.32 -12.86
N LYS A 44 4.88 1.29 -13.37
CA LYS A 44 3.44 1.40 -13.10
C LYS A 44 2.71 0.18 -13.66
N ARG A 45 3.08 -0.23 -14.88
CA ARG A 45 2.56 -1.42 -15.55
C ARG A 45 2.95 -2.72 -14.85
N VAL A 46 4.21 -2.85 -14.45
CA VAL A 46 4.72 -4.04 -13.74
C VAL A 46 3.99 -4.25 -12.42
N ARG A 47 3.78 -3.18 -11.64
CA ARG A 47 2.98 -3.25 -10.41
C ARG A 47 1.53 -3.57 -10.66
N GLY A 48 0.93 -2.96 -11.69
CA GLY A 48 -0.43 -3.27 -12.12
C GLY A 48 -0.61 -4.75 -12.48
N ARG A 49 0.33 -5.32 -13.23
CA ARG A 49 0.36 -6.76 -13.57
C ARG A 49 0.38 -7.64 -12.32
N LEU A 50 1.24 -7.31 -11.36
CA LEU A 50 1.34 -8.06 -10.11
C LEU A 50 0.04 -7.96 -9.30
N GLU A 51 -0.53 -6.75 -9.17
CA GLU A 51 -1.80 -6.54 -8.48
C GLU A 51 -2.95 -7.34 -9.14
N ASN A 52 -3.01 -7.32 -10.47
CA ASN A 52 -3.99 -8.08 -11.24
C ASN A 52 -3.76 -9.60 -11.11
N ALA A 53 -2.52 -10.08 -11.07
CA ALA A 53 -2.20 -11.48 -10.88
C ALA A 53 -2.59 -11.97 -9.49
N LEU A 54 -2.28 -11.18 -8.45
CA LEU A 54 -2.65 -11.48 -7.08
C LEU A 54 -4.17 -11.58 -6.93
N GLN A 55 -4.94 -10.63 -7.45
CA GLN A 55 -6.40 -10.65 -7.35
C GLN A 55 -7.08 -11.89 -7.96
N ARG A 56 -6.40 -12.63 -8.84
CA ARG A 56 -6.92 -13.87 -9.45
C ARG A 56 -6.65 -15.11 -8.59
N LEU A 57 -5.90 -14.99 -7.50
CA LEU A 57 -5.56 -16.11 -6.63
C LEU A 57 -6.76 -16.48 -5.72
N PRO A 58 -6.92 -17.77 -5.38
CA PRO A 58 -8.08 -18.27 -4.65
C PRO A 58 -7.98 -18.03 -3.13
N PHE A 59 -7.57 -16.85 -2.70
CA PHE A 59 -7.69 -16.45 -1.29
C PHE A 59 -9.12 -16.00 -0.98
N ARG A 60 -9.51 -16.14 0.29
CA ARG A 60 -10.79 -15.63 0.80
C ARG A 60 -10.94 -14.12 0.57
N ALA A 61 -9.85 -13.37 0.77
CA ALA A 61 -9.83 -11.93 0.54
C ALA A 61 -8.42 -11.48 0.16
N ILE A 62 -8.32 -10.64 -0.86
CA ILE A 62 -7.07 -10.03 -1.31
C ILE A 62 -7.26 -8.52 -1.29
N CYS A 63 -6.40 -7.84 -0.54
CA CYS A 63 -6.45 -6.39 -0.40
C CYS A 63 -5.11 -5.77 -0.80
N VAL A 64 -5.14 -4.85 -1.76
CA VAL A 64 -3.99 -4.09 -2.22
C VAL A 64 -4.03 -2.69 -1.59
N PHE A 65 -3.00 -2.34 -0.82
CA PHE A 65 -2.82 -1.00 -0.28
C PHE A 65 -1.92 -0.19 -1.21
N ARG A 66 -2.45 0.84 -1.86
CA ARG A 66 -1.67 1.76 -2.72
C ARG A 66 -1.19 2.95 -1.91
N LEU A 67 0.00 2.82 -1.35
CA LEU A 67 0.55 3.86 -0.49
C LEU A 67 1.17 4.99 -1.33
N GLY A 68 0.66 6.21 -1.12
CA GLY A 68 1.24 7.44 -1.67
C GLY A 68 2.39 7.96 -0.82
N ILE A 69 2.34 9.26 -0.48
CA ILE A 69 3.32 9.88 0.38
C ILE A 69 3.03 9.46 1.82
N ILE A 70 3.98 8.78 2.47
CA ILE A 70 3.88 8.40 3.88
C ILE A 70 4.78 9.32 4.70
N GLN A 71 4.19 10.02 5.66
CA GLN A 71 4.92 10.73 6.69
C GLN A 71 5.34 9.75 7.80
N PRO A 72 6.64 9.54 8.02
CA PRO A 72 7.11 8.81 9.19
C PRO A 72 6.80 9.63 10.45
N LEU A 73 6.13 9.00 11.42
CA LEU A 73 5.91 9.55 12.77
C LEU A 73 6.89 8.88 13.75
N HIS A 74 6.98 9.37 14.99
CA HIS A 74 7.81 8.80 16.06
C HIS A 74 9.33 8.80 15.83
N GLY A 75 9.85 9.76 15.07
CA GLY A 75 11.30 9.89 14.87
C GLY A 75 11.92 8.79 14.01
N ILE A 76 11.10 8.02 13.28
CA ILE A 76 11.56 7.04 12.28
C ILE A 76 12.33 7.80 11.20
N ARG A 77 13.65 7.58 11.16
CA ARG A 77 14.58 8.23 10.21
C ARG A 77 14.86 7.31 9.04
N SER A 78 14.63 7.77 7.82
CA SER A 78 15.11 7.08 6.61
C SER A 78 16.63 6.91 6.64
N LYS A 79 17.12 5.75 6.16
CA LYS A 79 18.56 5.45 6.05
C LYS A 79 19.30 6.46 5.17
N THR A 80 18.63 7.05 4.18
CA THR A 80 19.19 8.01 3.21
C THR A 80 19.34 9.42 3.81
N GLY A 81 20.57 9.97 3.81
CA GLY A 81 20.88 11.28 4.39
C GLY A 81 20.14 12.47 3.76
N ALA A 82 19.88 12.41 2.45
CA ALA A 82 19.13 13.45 1.73
C ALA A 82 17.67 13.59 2.23
N TYR A 83 17.03 12.47 2.58
CA TYR A 83 15.68 12.49 3.15
C TYR A 83 15.67 13.14 4.55
N ARG A 84 16.73 12.95 5.35
CA ARG A 84 16.82 13.59 6.69
C ARG A 84 16.90 15.11 6.60
N TRP A 85 17.65 15.65 5.64
CA TRP A 85 17.74 17.09 5.40
C TRP A 85 16.42 17.66 4.87
N PHE A 86 15.78 16.97 3.91
CA PHE A 86 14.50 17.40 3.37
C PHE A 86 13.36 17.38 4.41
N TYR A 87 13.26 16.33 5.23
CA TYR A 87 12.29 16.26 6.33
C TYR A 87 12.62 17.22 7.49
N GLY A 88 13.91 17.53 7.70
CA GLY A 88 14.35 18.52 8.69
C GLY A 88 13.90 19.94 8.33
N LEU A 89 13.97 20.31 7.05
CA LEU A 89 13.60 21.64 6.56
C LEU A 89 12.09 21.80 6.34
N SER A 90 11.39 20.72 5.95
CA SER A 90 9.93 20.72 5.71
C SER A 90 9.08 20.42 6.95
N ARG A 91 9.72 20.22 8.12
CA ARG A 91 9.09 19.87 9.40
C ARG A 91 7.89 20.75 9.82
N PRO A 92 7.90 22.09 9.65
CA PRO A 92 6.72 22.90 9.98
C PRO A 92 5.65 22.91 8.86
N LEU A 93 6.01 22.59 7.62
CA LEU A 93 5.10 22.64 6.46
C LEU A 93 4.32 21.33 6.25
N LEU A 94 4.92 20.19 6.60
CA LEU A 94 4.30 18.87 6.51
C LEU A 94 2.99 18.70 7.30
N PRO A 95 2.85 19.17 8.56
CA PRO A 95 1.56 19.08 9.26
C PRO A 95 0.47 19.93 8.59
N LEU A 96 0.83 21.06 7.97
CA LEU A 96 -0.12 21.90 7.22
C LEU A 96 -0.58 21.21 5.92
N LEU A 97 0.35 20.63 5.16
CA LEU A 97 0.06 19.81 3.98
C LEU A 97 -0.80 18.58 4.32
N ARG A 98 -0.59 17.97 5.49
CA ARG A 98 -1.43 16.86 5.98
C ARG A 98 -2.84 17.32 6.35
N ALA A 99 -2.99 18.54 6.88
CA ALA A 99 -4.30 19.12 7.16
C ALA A 99 -5.04 19.50 5.86
N LEU A 100 -4.30 19.96 4.84
CA LEU A 100 -4.85 20.34 3.53
C LEU A 100 -5.11 19.16 2.59
N MET A 101 -4.33 18.07 2.67
CA MET A 101 -4.44 16.88 1.82
C MET A 101 -4.41 15.56 2.64
N PRO A 102 -5.34 15.38 3.59
CA PRO A 102 -5.38 14.20 4.48
C PRO A 102 -5.61 12.88 3.71
N ASP A 103 -6.12 12.97 2.48
CA ASP A 103 -6.45 11.84 1.61
C ASP A 103 -5.31 11.48 0.65
N THR A 104 -4.20 12.22 0.68
CA THR A 104 -3.01 11.99 -0.16
C THR A 104 -1.76 11.70 0.67
N VAL A 105 -1.66 12.27 1.88
CA VAL A 105 -0.50 12.10 2.78
C VAL A 105 -0.89 11.29 4.02
N LEU A 106 -0.49 10.03 4.04
CA LEU A 106 -0.77 9.09 5.14
C LEU A 106 0.32 9.14 6.21
N SER A 107 -0.01 8.78 7.46
CA SER A 107 1.03 8.47 8.47
C SER A 107 1.15 6.97 8.66
N THR A 108 2.32 6.54 9.13
CA THR A 108 2.58 5.15 9.56
C THR A 108 1.54 4.63 10.56
N GLU A 109 1.06 5.46 11.49
CA GLU A 109 -0.02 5.08 12.42
C GLU A 109 -1.35 4.80 11.70
N VAL A 110 -1.75 5.68 10.78
CA VAL A 110 -3.01 5.53 10.03
C VAL A 110 -2.94 4.28 9.16
N VAL A 111 -1.82 4.05 8.48
CA VAL A 111 -1.59 2.83 7.71
C VAL A 111 -1.68 1.59 8.61
N GLY A 112 -0.99 1.59 9.76
CA GLY A 112 -1.02 0.47 10.70
C GLY A 112 -2.43 0.18 11.25
N ARG A 113 -3.19 1.22 11.61
CA ARG A 113 -4.58 1.08 12.05
C ARG A 113 -5.47 0.54 10.94
N ALA A 114 -5.31 1.03 9.71
CA ALA A 114 -6.06 0.54 8.57
C ALA A 114 -5.75 -0.94 8.28
N MET A 115 -4.50 -1.37 8.38
CA MET A 115 -4.12 -2.77 8.22
C MET A 115 -4.75 -3.66 9.29
N LEU A 116 -4.79 -3.21 10.54
CA LEU A 116 -5.47 -3.94 11.63
C LEU A 116 -6.99 -4.01 11.41
N ALA A 117 -7.60 -2.93 10.92
CA ALA A 117 -9.02 -2.92 10.58
C ALA A 117 -9.33 -3.95 9.49
N VAL A 118 -8.55 -3.95 8.40
CA VAL A 118 -8.69 -4.93 7.30
C VAL A 118 -8.46 -6.35 7.78
N ALA A 119 -7.46 -6.59 8.64
CA ALA A 119 -7.19 -7.92 9.17
C ALA A 119 -8.33 -8.46 10.05
N ARG A 120 -9.04 -7.58 10.77
CA ARG A 120 -10.12 -7.96 11.70
C ARG A 120 -11.49 -8.05 11.04
N HIS A 121 -11.78 -7.15 10.12
CA HIS A 121 -13.13 -6.94 9.58
C HIS A 121 -13.23 -7.23 8.08
N GLY A 122 -12.09 -7.45 7.40
CA GLY A 122 -12.03 -7.53 5.95
C GLY A 122 -11.85 -6.15 5.32
N ALA A 123 -11.52 -6.14 4.03
CA ALA A 123 -11.41 -4.91 3.27
C ALA A 123 -12.75 -4.58 2.60
N PRO A 124 -13.17 -3.29 2.60
CA PRO A 124 -14.41 -2.88 1.92
C PRO A 124 -14.31 -3.00 0.39
N LYS A 125 -13.08 -2.99 -0.15
CA LYS A 125 -12.79 -3.18 -1.57
C LYS A 125 -11.40 -3.79 -1.78
N PRO A 126 -11.16 -4.45 -2.94
CA PRO A 126 -9.90 -5.15 -3.20
C PRO A 126 -8.69 -4.23 -3.36
N VAL A 127 -8.89 -2.95 -3.71
CA VAL A 127 -7.82 -1.95 -3.85
C VAL A 127 -8.16 -0.73 -3.01
N LEU A 128 -7.32 -0.43 -2.02
CA LEU A 128 -7.44 0.72 -1.13
C LEU A 128 -6.44 1.80 -1.55
N GLU A 129 -6.97 2.95 -1.95
CA GLU A 129 -6.19 4.16 -2.22
C GLU A 129 -5.99 4.95 -0.93
N ALA A 130 -5.19 6.02 -0.99
CA ALA A 130 -4.83 6.78 0.20
C ALA A 130 -6.04 7.31 1.00
N ALA A 131 -7.11 7.75 0.32
CA ALA A 131 -8.35 8.19 0.97
C ALA A 131 -9.01 7.05 1.79
N ASP A 132 -9.07 5.84 1.23
CA ASP A 132 -9.70 4.69 1.89
C ASP A 132 -8.88 4.24 3.10
N ILE A 133 -7.56 4.24 2.96
CA ILE A 133 -6.63 3.90 4.05
C ILE A 133 -6.75 4.94 5.16
N SER A 134 -6.90 6.22 4.81
CA SER A 134 -7.15 7.29 5.78
C SER A 134 -8.46 7.07 6.53
N ALA A 135 -9.54 6.75 5.80
CA ALA A 135 -10.86 6.48 6.38
C ALA A 135 -10.84 5.28 7.33
N LEU A 136 -10.25 4.15 6.92
CA LEU A 136 -10.12 2.95 7.75
C LEU A 136 -9.24 3.19 8.97
N GLY A 137 -8.08 3.84 8.78
CA GLY A 137 -7.13 4.09 9.87
C GLY A 137 -7.63 5.09 10.91
N ARG A 138 -8.58 5.96 10.54
CA ARG A 138 -9.25 6.90 11.44
C ARG A 138 -10.58 6.36 12.00
N GLY A 139 -11.03 5.18 11.57
CA GLY A 139 -12.29 4.59 12.01
C GLY A 139 -13.54 5.30 11.48
N LEU A 140 -13.41 5.99 10.35
CA LEU A 140 -14.53 6.70 9.70
C LEU A 140 -15.45 5.75 8.92
N VAL A 141 -14.98 4.54 8.63
CA VAL A 141 -15.72 3.48 7.95
C VAL A 141 -15.38 2.15 8.63
N ARG A 142 -16.36 1.25 8.73
CA ARG A 142 -16.19 -0.10 9.28
C ARG A 142 -16.13 -1.14 8.19
#